data_AF-A0A3N0Z879-F1
#
_entry.id   AF-A0A3N0Z879-F1
#
_cell.length_a   1.000
_cell.length_b   1.000
_cell.length_c   1.000
_cell.angle_alpha   90.00
_cell.angle_beta   90.00
_cell.angle_gamma   90.00
#
_symmetry.space_group_name_H-M   'P 1'
#
loop_
_entity.id
_entity.type
_entity.pdbx_description
1 polymer ?
#
loop_
_entity_poly.entity_id
_entity_poly.type
_entity_poly.pdbx_seq_one_letter_code
_entity_poly.pdbx_strand_id
1 'polypeptide(L)'
;MGYKGAGKSSAGNTILGRDEFDLKRSAQCVRRHGEVADRHITAIEAPGWWRNHTVEKSPERLKQEILLSVSLCPPGPHAVLLIIDVDTRHIESEGQDLQQLVDKCGNRYHVLNNHNRSDDTQIKELLEKIEETVAENNGCHFEIDRKILQEMKERRRTEEERAEERMKRMQKKRENIRSQMMRGVGKLDTWSVGSSGYGSFGSHSGESIRSDSPFSSVDSSDLQKRCNSMGLPSPYMSGDERSDTMSVRSSAYSSDMAESEEDCS
;
A
#
# COMPACT_ATOMS: atom_id res chain seq x y z
N MET A 1 0.89 -5.18 11.59
CA MET A 1 1.80 -4.02 11.48
C MET A 1 3.23 -4.48 11.19
N GLY A 2 4.17 -3.57 10.92
CA GLY A 2 5.57 -3.90 10.55
C GLY A 2 6.13 -2.97 9.47
N TYR A 3 7.44 -3.01 9.25
CA TYR A 3 8.10 -2.12 8.27
C TYR A 3 7.67 -2.42 6.82
N LYS A 4 7.97 -1.52 5.88
CA LYS A 4 7.67 -1.69 4.44
C LYS A 4 8.48 -2.83 3.83
N GLY A 5 7.77 -3.81 3.26
CA GLY A 5 8.40 -5.02 2.70
C GLY A 5 8.49 -6.19 3.68
N ALA A 6 8.03 -6.05 4.92
CA ALA A 6 8.03 -7.14 5.90
C ALA A 6 7.05 -8.30 5.57
N GLY A 7 6.37 -8.28 4.43
CA GLY A 7 5.42 -9.33 4.07
C GLY A 7 4.06 -9.33 4.79
N LYS A 8 3.62 -8.17 5.31
CA LYS A 8 2.32 -8.02 5.98
C LYS A 8 1.13 -8.51 5.14
N SER A 9 1.08 -8.12 3.87
CA SER A 9 -0.01 -8.51 2.96
C SER A 9 -0.01 -10.02 2.71
N SER A 10 1.18 -10.61 2.50
CA SER A 10 1.36 -12.06 2.38
C SER A 10 0.91 -12.79 3.64
N ALA A 11 1.34 -12.34 4.82
CA ALA A 11 0.91 -12.90 6.10
C ALA A 11 -0.61 -12.82 6.29
N GLY A 12 -1.24 -11.68 5.95
CA GLY A 12 -2.69 -11.52 5.99
C GLY A 12 -3.42 -12.49 5.04
N ASN A 13 -2.89 -12.71 3.84
CA ASN A 13 -3.44 -13.66 2.86
C ASN A 13 -3.26 -15.12 3.30
N THR A 14 -2.18 -15.44 4.01
CA THR A 14 -1.96 -16.76 4.61
C THR A 14 -2.94 -16.99 5.75
N ILE A 15 -3.08 -16.02 6.67
CA ILE A 15 -4.02 -16.09 7.81
C ILE A 15 -5.47 -16.26 7.33
N LEU A 16 -5.89 -15.54 6.29
CA LEU A 16 -7.25 -15.67 5.76
C LEU A 16 -7.44 -16.86 4.80
N GLY A 17 -6.35 -17.55 4.42
CA GLY A 17 -6.38 -18.66 3.45
C GLY A 17 -6.74 -18.25 2.01
N ARG A 18 -6.76 -16.95 1.68
CA ARG A 18 -7.12 -16.44 0.35
C ARG A 18 -6.47 -15.08 0.04
N ASP A 19 -6.41 -14.72 -1.25
CA ASP A 19 -5.73 -13.52 -1.74
C ASP A 19 -6.64 -12.29 -1.67
N GLU A 20 -6.60 -11.59 -0.54
CA GLU A 20 -7.51 -10.48 -0.21
C GLU A 20 -6.81 -9.13 -0.05
N PHE A 21 -5.53 -9.19 0.31
CA PHE A 21 -4.63 -8.05 0.46
C PHE A 21 -3.74 -7.94 -0.79
N ASP A 22 -3.74 -6.76 -1.43
CA ASP A 22 -2.88 -6.49 -2.59
C ASP A 22 -1.43 -6.38 -2.09
N LEU A 23 -0.52 -7.09 -2.77
CA LEU A 23 0.93 -7.02 -2.50
C LEU A 23 1.51 -5.64 -2.88
N LYS A 24 0.74 -4.80 -3.60
CA LYS A 24 1.12 -3.42 -3.87
C LYS A 24 1.15 -2.60 -2.59
N ARG A 25 2.09 -1.65 -2.56
CA ARG A 25 2.26 -0.73 -1.44
C ARG A 25 1.02 0.14 -1.26
N SER A 26 0.13 -0.23 -0.33
CA SER A 26 -0.98 0.61 0.09
C SER A 26 -0.49 1.67 1.08
N ALA A 27 -0.96 2.91 0.89
CA ALA A 27 -0.79 4.00 1.85
C ALA A 27 -1.93 4.05 2.87
N GLN A 28 -2.97 3.22 2.71
CA GLN A 28 -4.18 3.21 3.53
C GLN A 28 -4.39 1.84 4.17
N CYS A 29 -5.09 1.84 5.31
CA CYS A 29 -5.48 0.61 5.96
C CYS A 29 -6.52 -0.17 5.15
N VAL A 30 -6.38 -1.50 5.12
CA VAL A 30 -7.30 -2.40 4.45
C VAL A 30 -7.90 -3.34 5.48
N ARG A 31 -9.24 -3.40 5.54
CA ARG A 31 -9.98 -4.35 6.38
C ARG A 31 -10.46 -5.53 5.56
N ARG A 32 -10.26 -6.73 6.09
CA ARG A 32 -10.81 -7.99 5.57
C ARG A 32 -11.34 -8.83 6.71
N HIS A 33 -12.29 -9.70 6.39
CA HIS A 33 -12.87 -10.62 7.36
C HIS A 33 -13.09 -11.97 6.70
N GLY A 34 -13.10 -13.05 7.49
CA GLY A 34 -13.32 -14.40 7.00
C GLY A 34 -13.46 -15.39 8.14
N GLU A 35 -13.94 -16.59 7.82
CA GLU A 35 -13.94 -17.73 8.73
C GLU A 35 -12.70 -18.58 8.47
N VAL A 36 -11.95 -18.88 9.54
CA VAL A 36 -10.70 -19.65 9.48
C VAL A 36 -10.62 -20.50 10.75
N ALA A 37 -10.43 -21.82 10.60
CA ALA A 37 -10.39 -22.75 11.73
C ALA A 37 -11.56 -22.54 12.72
N ASP A 38 -12.78 -22.47 12.17
CA ASP A 38 -14.06 -22.25 12.86
C ASP A 38 -14.16 -20.94 13.65
N ARG A 39 -13.30 -19.95 13.35
CA ARG A 39 -13.24 -18.65 14.01
C ARG A 39 -13.53 -17.52 13.02
N HIS A 40 -14.30 -16.53 13.46
CA HIS A 40 -14.55 -15.31 12.71
C HIS A 40 -13.41 -14.33 12.89
N ILE A 41 -12.56 -14.20 11.87
CA ILE A 41 -11.37 -13.35 11.90
C ILE A 41 -11.65 -12.05 11.17
N THR A 42 -11.27 -10.92 11.79
CA THR A 42 -11.12 -9.62 11.11
C THR A 42 -9.64 -9.26 11.10
N ALA A 43 -9.07 -9.11 9.91
CA ALA A 43 -7.68 -8.73 9.71
C ALA A 43 -7.60 -7.30 9.16
N ILE A 44 -6.80 -6.46 9.81
CA ILE A 44 -6.47 -5.12 9.33
C ILE A 44 -5.01 -5.08 8.89
N GLU A 45 -4.80 -4.80 7.62
CA GLU A 45 -3.49 -4.44 7.12
C GLU A 45 -3.29 -2.92 7.31
N ALA A 46 -2.34 -2.56 8.16
CA ALA A 46 -1.87 -1.18 8.31
C ALA A 46 -0.66 -0.92 7.38
N PRO A 47 -0.47 0.32 6.89
CA PRO A 47 0.69 0.67 6.09
C PRO A 47 1.99 0.48 6.88
N GLY A 48 3.06 0.11 6.18
CA GLY A 48 4.35 -0.14 6.83
C GLY A 48 5.17 1.13 7.05
N TRP A 49 5.96 1.14 8.13
CA TRP A 49 6.96 2.19 8.38
C TRP A 49 8.28 1.96 7.66
N TRP A 50 9.09 3.01 7.56
CA TRP A 50 10.42 2.91 6.97
C TRP A 50 11.42 2.41 8.01
N ARG A 51 12.32 1.50 7.62
CA ARG A 51 13.33 0.92 8.52
C ARG A 51 14.31 1.97 9.07
N ASN A 52 14.73 2.91 8.24
CA ASN A 52 15.83 3.83 8.55
C ASN A 52 15.34 5.17 9.13
N HIS A 53 14.08 5.29 9.51
CA HIS A 53 13.51 6.53 10.03
C HIS A 53 12.83 6.29 11.38
N THR A 54 13.07 7.20 12.31
CA THR A 54 12.37 7.22 13.59
C THR A 54 10.88 7.46 13.37
N VAL A 55 10.05 6.99 14.31
CA VAL A 55 8.60 7.24 14.29
C VAL A 55 8.32 8.74 14.20
N GLU A 56 9.11 9.58 14.87
CA GLU A 56 9.01 11.03 14.82
C GLU A 56 9.14 11.59 13.39
N LYS A 57 10.11 11.07 12.62
CA LYS A 57 10.39 11.46 11.23
C LYS A 57 9.43 10.85 10.22
N SER A 58 8.52 9.96 10.66
CA SER A 58 7.52 9.39 9.78
C SER A 58 6.51 10.45 9.33
N PRO A 59 5.98 10.37 8.09
CA PRO A 59 5.01 11.33 7.61
C PRO A 59 3.77 11.27 8.49
N GLU A 60 3.19 12.43 8.78
CA GLU A 60 2.02 12.51 9.66
C GLU A 60 0.86 11.63 9.18
N ARG A 61 0.67 11.56 7.85
CA ARG A 61 -0.30 10.66 7.21
C ARG A 61 -0.08 9.18 7.53
N LEU A 62 1.18 8.76 7.66
CA LEU A 62 1.48 7.38 8.02
C LEU A 62 1.10 7.11 9.48
N LYS A 63 1.40 8.03 10.39
CA LYS A 63 1.00 7.93 11.81
C LYS A 63 -0.52 7.91 11.93
N GLN A 64 -1.20 8.77 11.17
CA GLN A 64 -2.66 8.82 11.08
C GLN A 64 -3.24 7.49 10.63
N GLU A 65 -2.76 6.92 9.52
CA GLU A 65 -3.26 5.64 9.04
C GLU A 65 -2.99 4.50 10.02
N ILE A 66 -1.79 4.43 10.61
CA ILE A 66 -1.49 3.40 11.62
C ILE A 66 -2.46 3.49 12.80
N LEU A 67 -2.75 4.69 13.31
CA LEU A 67 -3.68 4.86 14.43
C LEU A 67 -5.14 4.59 14.02
N LEU A 68 -5.53 4.95 12.79
CA LEU A 68 -6.85 4.67 12.27
C LEU A 68 -7.12 3.17 12.11
N SER A 69 -6.09 2.35 11.90
CA SER A 69 -6.20 0.90 11.75
C SER A 69 -6.98 0.24 12.91
N VAL A 70 -6.78 0.72 14.13
CA VAL A 70 -7.46 0.21 15.34
C VAL A 70 -8.96 0.49 15.29
N SER A 71 -9.36 1.67 14.80
CA SER A 71 -10.77 2.05 14.69
C SER A 71 -11.55 1.29 13.62
N LEU A 72 -10.86 0.51 12.78
CA LEU A 72 -11.49 -0.35 11.78
C LEU A 72 -11.97 -1.69 12.37
N CYS A 73 -11.67 -1.97 13.64
CA CYS A 73 -12.12 -3.16 14.36
C CYS A 73 -12.91 -2.77 15.62
N PRO A 74 -14.20 -2.40 15.55
CA PRO A 74 -15.00 -2.24 16.77
C PRO A 74 -15.18 -3.59 17.49
N PRO A 75 -15.05 -3.66 18.83
CA PRO A 75 -14.75 -2.55 19.76
C PRO A 75 -13.26 -2.18 19.81
N GLY A 76 -12.36 -3.13 19.54
CA GLY A 76 -10.93 -2.92 19.25
C GLY A 76 -10.29 -4.23 18.78
N PRO A 77 -9.00 -4.23 18.40
CA PRO A 77 -8.28 -5.45 18.04
C PRO A 77 -7.97 -6.29 19.28
N HIS A 78 -8.17 -7.60 19.17
CA HIS A 78 -7.81 -8.59 20.19
C HIS A 78 -6.30 -8.81 20.29
N ALA A 79 -5.58 -8.70 19.17
CA ALA A 79 -4.13 -8.79 19.13
C ALA A 79 -3.58 -7.87 18.03
N VAL A 80 -2.36 -7.37 18.27
CA VAL A 80 -1.60 -6.62 17.27
C VAL A 80 -0.42 -7.46 16.82
N LEU A 81 -0.45 -7.87 15.55
CA LEU A 81 0.61 -8.68 14.96
C LEU A 81 1.73 -7.78 14.42
N LEU A 82 2.92 -7.87 14.99
CA LEU A 82 4.14 -7.27 14.44
C LEU A 82 4.85 -8.29 13.54
N ILE A 83 4.91 -7.98 12.24
CA ILE A 83 5.52 -8.86 11.25
C ILE A 83 6.98 -8.49 11.05
N ILE A 84 7.85 -9.48 11.25
CA ILE A 84 9.28 -9.42 11.03
C ILE A 84 9.65 -10.54 10.08
N ASP A 85 10.24 -10.16 8.96
CA ASP A 85 10.83 -11.07 7.98
C ASP A 85 12.09 -11.74 8.56
N VAL A 86 12.18 -13.07 8.47
CA VAL A 86 13.23 -13.90 9.10
C VAL A 86 14.40 -14.10 8.13
N ASP A 87 14.68 -13.09 7.33
CA ASP A 87 15.87 -13.03 6.49
C ASP A 87 17.12 -12.98 7.39
N THR A 88 18.13 -13.81 7.10
CA THR A 88 19.35 -13.95 7.92
C THR A 88 20.03 -12.61 8.25
N ARG A 89 19.95 -11.66 7.31
CA ARG A 89 20.49 -10.31 7.46
C ARG A 89 19.82 -9.50 8.58
N HIS A 90 18.51 -9.68 8.82
CA HIS A 90 17.79 -8.91 9.84
C HIS A 90 18.06 -9.44 11.24
N ILE A 91 18.17 -10.77 11.39
CA ILE A 91 18.45 -11.39 12.69
C ILE A 91 19.84 -11.01 13.18
N GLU A 92 20.84 -11.03 12.28
CA GLU A 92 22.22 -10.65 12.62
C GLU A 92 22.36 -9.15 12.94
N SER A 93 21.65 -8.26 12.22
CA SER A 93 21.77 -6.82 12.43
C SER A 93 21.00 -6.29 13.64
N GLU A 94 19.91 -6.95 14.03
CA GLU A 94 18.99 -6.45 15.06
C GLU A 94 19.07 -7.25 16.37
N GLY A 95 19.98 -8.22 16.52
CA GLY A 95 19.96 -9.21 17.60
C GLY A 95 19.60 -8.71 19.02
N GLN A 96 20.20 -7.62 19.50
CA GLN A 96 19.86 -7.05 20.83
C GLN A 96 18.52 -6.32 20.85
N ASP A 97 18.23 -5.50 19.84
CA ASP A 97 16.97 -4.74 19.74
C ASP A 97 15.79 -5.69 19.52
N LEU A 98 16.01 -6.74 18.73
CA LEU A 98 15.08 -7.81 18.45
C LEU A 98 14.78 -8.62 19.71
N GLN A 99 15.80 -8.92 20.54
CA GLN A 99 15.62 -9.59 21.82
C GLN A 99 14.81 -8.73 22.79
N GLN A 100 15.18 -7.46 22.98
CA GLN A 100 14.41 -6.53 23.81
C GLN A 100 12.95 -6.41 23.33
N LEU A 101 12.71 -6.47 22.03
CA LEU A 101 11.38 -6.47 21.45
C LEU A 101 10.62 -7.78 21.74
N VAL A 102 11.29 -8.95 21.71
CA VAL A 102 10.68 -10.23 22.13
C VAL A 102 10.25 -10.13 23.59
N ASP A 103 11.15 -9.63 24.44
CA ASP A 103 10.93 -9.54 25.88
C ASP A 103 9.74 -8.61 26.18
N LYS A 104 9.64 -7.47 25.49
CA LYS A 104 8.48 -6.56 25.58
C LYS A 104 7.17 -7.17 25.09
N CYS A 105 7.26 -8.14 24.19
CA CYS A 105 6.10 -8.92 23.73
C CYS A 105 5.78 -10.08 24.69
N GLY A 106 6.45 -10.22 25.83
CA GLY A 106 6.24 -11.34 26.75
C GLY A 106 6.65 -12.68 26.15
N ASN A 107 7.71 -12.70 25.34
CA ASN A 107 8.21 -13.90 24.65
C ASN A 107 7.21 -14.55 23.67
N ARG A 108 6.18 -13.81 23.23
CA ARG A 108 5.20 -14.31 22.27
C ARG A 108 5.65 -14.08 20.83
N TYR A 109 5.95 -15.17 20.16
CA TYR A 109 6.21 -15.20 18.74
C TYR A 109 5.67 -16.49 18.10
N HIS A 110 5.43 -16.41 16.81
CA HIS A 110 4.99 -17.50 15.95
C HIS A 110 5.75 -17.39 14.63
N VAL A 111 6.09 -18.51 14.00
CA VAL A 111 6.77 -18.50 12.69
C VAL A 111 5.76 -18.94 11.64
N LEU A 112 5.51 -18.08 10.67
CA LEU A 112 4.54 -18.27 9.61
C LEU A 112 5.27 -18.46 8.28
N ASN A 113 4.94 -19.54 7.57
CA ASN A 113 5.44 -19.80 6.23
C ASN A 113 4.38 -19.43 5.18
N ASN A 114 4.54 -18.26 4.56
CA ASN A 114 3.57 -17.75 3.60
C ASN A 114 3.50 -18.54 2.27
N HIS A 115 4.49 -19.39 2.00
CA HIS A 115 4.48 -20.25 0.82
C HIS A 115 3.70 -21.54 1.04
N ASN A 116 3.46 -21.93 2.30
CA ASN A 116 2.75 -23.16 2.64
C ASN A 116 1.35 -22.87 3.18
N ARG A 117 0.50 -22.28 2.33
CA ARG A 117 -0.88 -21.89 2.70
C ARG A 117 -1.83 -23.08 2.91
N SER A 118 -1.42 -24.27 2.48
CA SER A 118 -2.15 -25.52 2.70
C SER A 118 -2.04 -26.06 4.13
N ASP A 119 -1.06 -25.56 4.89
CA ASP A 119 -0.81 -26.01 6.25
C ASP A 119 -1.64 -25.20 7.25
N ASP A 120 -2.83 -25.72 7.54
CA ASP A 120 -3.78 -25.11 8.48
C ASP A 120 -3.30 -25.16 9.93
N THR A 121 -2.30 -26.00 10.25
CA THR A 121 -1.76 -26.15 11.60
C THR A 121 -1.07 -24.87 12.08
N GLN A 122 -0.32 -24.20 11.21
CA GLN A 122 0.36 -22.93 11.51
C GLN A 122 -0.65 -21.87 11.95
N ILE A 123 -1.78 -21.79 11.23
CA ILE A 123 -2.81 -20.81 11.52
C ILE A 123 -3.57 -21.17 12.80
N LYS A 124 -3.87 -22.45 13.02
CA LYS A 124 -4.48 -22.91 14.27
C LYS A 124 -3.61 -22.57 15.48
N GLU A 125 -2.31 -22.90 15.44
CA GLU A 125 -1.36 -22.58 16.50
C GLU A 125 -1.22 -21.07 16.72
N LEU A 126 -1.25 -20.26 15.66
CA LEU A 126 -1.23 -18.80 15.78
C LEU A 126 -2.49 -18.29 16.50
N LEU A 127 -3.66 -18.79 16.12
CA LEU A 127 -4.94 -18.37 16.71
C LEU A 127 -5.04 -18.80 18.18
N GLU A 128 -4.56 -19.99 18.53
CA GLU A 128 -4.48 -20.45 19.92
C GLU A 128 -3.59 -19.55 20.78
N LYS A 129 -2.42 -19.13 20.27
CA LYS A 129 -1.54 -18.16 20.96
C LYS A 129 -2.18 -16.78 21.14
N ILE A 130 -3.03 -16.36 20.20
CA ILE A 130 -3.79 -15.11 20.30
C ILE A 130 -4.88 -15.26 21.36
N GLU A 131 -5.59 -16.38 21.41
CA GLU A 131 -6.60 -16.66 22.42
C GLU A 131 -6.00 -16.69 23.83
N GLU A 132 -4.84 -17.33 24.00
CA GLU A 132 -4.08 -17.31 25.26
C GLU A 132 -3.69 -15.89 25.66
N THR A 133 -3.15 -15.10 24.72
CA THR A 133 -2.86 -13.67 24.94
C THR A 133 -4.08 -12.87 25.40
N VAL A 134 -5.24 -13.13 24.81
CA VAL A 134 -6.48 -12.41 25.14
C VAL A 134 -6.99 -12.84 26.51
N ALA A 135 -6.88 -14.13 26.83
CA ALA A 135 -7.25 -14.66 28.15
C ALA A 135 -6.36 -14.08 29.26
N GLU A 136 -5.05 -13.96 29.03
CA GLU A 136 -4.11 -13.27 29.94
C GLU A 136 -4.49 -11.79 30.16
N ASN A 137 -5.12 -11.16 29.18
CA ASN A 137 -5.64 -9.79 29.26
C ASN A 137 -7.11 -9.72 29.74
N ASN A 138 -7.61 -10.75 30.43
CA ASN A 138 -8.99 -10.80 30.95
C ASN A 138 -10.08 -10.68 29.86
N GLY A 139 -9.76 -11.03 28.61
CA GLY A 139 -10.67 -10.87 27.48
C GLY A 139 -10.73 -9.44 26.91
N CYS A 140 -9.94 -8.51 27.45
CA CYS A 140 -9.93 -7.12 27.00
C CYS A 140 -9.30 -6.99 25.60
N HIS A 141 -9.87 -6.08 24.80
CA HIS A 141 -9.32 -5.68 23.52
C HIS A 141 -8.57 -4.35 23.68
N PHE A 142 -7.77 -3.99 22.68
CA PHE A 142 -7.05 -2.73 22.72
C PHE A 142 -7.99 -1.54 22.46
N GLU A 143 -8.04 -0.59 23.38
CA GLU A 143 -8.79 0.65 23.25
C GLU A 143 -7.89 1.85 22.93
N ILE A 144 -8.36 2.74 22.06
CA ILE A 144 -7.76 4.06 21.83
C ILE A 144 -8.66 5.12 22.46
N ASP A 145 -8.04 6.10 23.12
CA ASP A 145 -8.73 7.28 23.62
C ASP A 145 -9.61 7.90 22.53
N ARG A 146 -10.91 7.97 22.83
CA ARG A 146 -11.94 8.45 21.92
C ARG A 146 -11.66 9.86 21.38
N LYS A 147 -11.08 10.75 22.21
CA LYS A 147 -10.70 12.12 21.82
C LYS A 147 -9.58 12.10 20.80
N ILE A 148 -8.54 11.30 21.03
CA ILE A 148 -7.44 11.12 20.07
C ILE A 148 -8.02 10.62 18.75
N LEU A 149 -8.86 9.60 18.79
CA LEU A 149 -9.46 9.03 17.57
C LEU A 149 -10.33 10.04 16.80
N GLN A 150 -11.13 10.85 17.50
CA GLN A 150 -11.96 11.88 16.89
C GLN A 150 -11.11 12.96 16.21
N GLU A 151 -10.11 13.50 16.91
CA GLU A 151 -9.22 14.52 16.38
C GLU A 151 -8.52 14.04 15.10
N MET A 152 -8.06 12.78 15.09
CA MET A 152 -7.41 12.19 13.92
C MET A 152 -8.34 12.01 12.74
N LYS A 153 -9.59 11.59 12.98
CA LYS A 153 -10.61 11.47 11.93
C LYS A 153 -10.96 12.82 11.30
N GLU A 154 -11.09 13.87 12.12
CA GLU A 154 -11.35 15.24 11.66
C GLU A 154 -10.18 15.82 10.87
N ARG A 155 -8.94 15.63 11.36
CA ARG A 155 -7.72 16.01 10.64
C ARG A 155 -7.65 15.32 9.29
N ARG A 156 -7.90 14.00 9.20
CA ARG A 156 -7.90 13.26 7.94
C ARG A 156 -8.93 13.81 6.96
N ARG A 157 -10.18 14.01 7.41
CA ARG A 157 -11.26 14.55 6.58
C ARG A 157 -10.88 15.92 5.99
N THR A 158 -10.32 16.79 6.82
CA THR A 158 -9.88 18.13 6.39
C THR A 158 -8.72 18.04 5.38
N GLU A 159 -7.78 17.12 5.56
CA GLU A 159 -6.68 16.91 4.63
C GLU A 159 -7.13 16.32 3.29
N GLU A 160 -8.10 15.40 3.30
CA GLU A 160 -8.71 14.81 2.12
C GLU A 160 -9.45 15.88 1.30
N GLU A 161 -10.30 16.70 1.94
CA GLU A 161 -11.01 17.81 1.30
C GLU A 161 -10.02 18.81 0.66
N ARG A 162 -8.95 19.18 1.36
CA ARG A 162 -7.88 20.05 0.81
C ARG A 162 -7.15 19.41 -0.37
N ALA A 163 -6.90 18.10 -0.32
CA ALA A 163 -6.25 17.38 -1.41
C ALA A 163 -7.14 17.31 -2.65
N GLU A 164 -8.44 17.06 -2.48
CA GLU A 164 -9.42 17.07 -3.55
C GLU A 164 -9.53 18.44 -4.23
N GLU A 165 -9.60 19.52 -3.45
CA GLU A 165 -9.58 20.88 -3.98
C GLU A 165 -8.33 21.14 -4.82
N ARG A 166 -7.15 20.73 -4.33
CA ARG A 166 -5.88 20.87 -5.05
C ARG A 166 -5.92 20.09 -6.36
N MET A 167 -6.43 18.86 -6.36
CA MET A 167 -6.57 18.05 -7.58
C MET A 167 -7.53 18.70 -8.59
N LYS A 168 -8.70 19.20 -8.15
CA LYS A 168 -9.65 19.93 -9.00
C LYS A 168 -9.00 21.16 -9.64
N ARG A 169 -8.24 21.94 -8.87
CA ARG A 169 -7.49 23.11 -9.38
C ARG A 169 -6.44 22.72 -10.42
N MET A 170 -5.69 21.63 -10.19
CA MET A 170 -4.70 21.12 -11.14
C MET A 170 -5.34 20.59 -12.42
N GLN A 171 -6.47 19.87 -12.33
CA GLN A 171 -7.23 19.38 -13.49
C GLN A 171 -7.75 20.54 -14.34
N LYS A 172 -8.39 21.54 -13.72
CA LYS A 172 -8.88 22.73 -14.44
C LYS A 172 -7.75 23.48 -15.14
N LYS A 173 -6.58 23.61 -14.50
CA LYS A 173 -5.39 24.19 -15.13
C LYS A 173 -4.91 23.36 -16.33
N ARG A 174 -4.83 22.03 -16.19
CA ARG A 174 -4.48 21.11 -17.28
C ARG A 174 -5.44 21.22 -18.45
N GLU A 175 -6.74 21.26 -18.21
CA GLU A 175 -7.77 21.43 -19.24
C GLU A 175 -7.66 22.78 -19.94
N ASN A 176 -7.41 23.86 -19.19
CA ASN A 176 -7.22 25.18 -19.78
C ASN A 176 -5.98 25.23 -20.67
N ILE A 177 -4.84 24.69 -20.20
CA ILE A 177 -3.60 24.58 -20.99
C ILE A 177 -3.84 23.73 -22.25
N ARG A 178 -4.49 22.58 -22.10
CA ARG A 178 -4.85 21.70 -23.23
C ARG A 178 -5.71 22.44 -24.26
N SER A 179 -6.71 23.19 -23.79
CA SER A 179 -7.59 23.98 -24.67
C SER A 179 -6.83 25.12 -25.37
N GLN A 180 -5.89 25.77 -24.68
CA GLN A 180 -5.03 26.79 -25.28
C GLN A 180 -4.11 26.20 -26.36
N MET A 181 -3.49 25.04 -26.12
CA MET A 181 -2.65 24.36 -27.12
C MET A 181 -3.47 23.97 -28.36
N MET A 182 -4.66 23.39 -28.20
CA MET A 182 -5.52 23.00 -29.33
C MET A 182 -5.95 24.19 -30.19
N ARG A 183 -6.17 25.36 -29.58
CA ARG A 183 -6.43 26.62 -30.30
C ARG A 183 -5.21 27.15 -31.06
N GLY A 184 -4.00 26.84 -30.61
CA GLY A 184 -2.74 27.24 -31.25
C GLY A 184 -2.36 26.38 -32.47
N VAL A 185 -2.81 25.12 -32.52
CA VAL A 185 -2.53 24.20 -33.64
C VAL A 185 -3.36 24.54 -34.89
N GLY A 186 -4.49 25.23 -34.77
CA GLY A 186 -5.30 25.67 -35.92
C GLY A 186 -4.75 26.85 -36.73
N LYS A 187 -3.46 27.19 -36.60
CA LYS A 187 -2.82 28.35 -37.27
C LYS A 187 -1.62 28.01 -38.16
N LEU A 188 -1.25 26.74 -38.31
CA LEU A 188 -0.25 26.30 -39.28
C LEU A 188 -0.90 25.19 -40.10
N ASP A 189 -1.46 25.56 -41.26
CA ASP A 189 -1.70 24.75 -42.47
C ASP A 189 -2.53 25.58 -43.45
N THR A 190 -1.92 26.63 -44.00
CA THR A 190 -2.34 27.21 -45.28
C THR A 190 -1.10 27.49 -46.11
N TRP A 191 -0.47 26.44 -46.61
CA TRP A 191 0.22 26.59 -47.89
C TRP A 191 -0.85 26.56 -48.98
N SER A 192 -1.08 27.75 -49.55
CA SER A 192 -1.85 27.94 -50.77
C SER A 192 -1.31 27.03 -51.86
N VAL A 193 -2.03 25.95 -52.16
CA VAL A 193 -1.87 25.26 -53.43
C VAL A 193 -2.61 26.12 -54.46
N GLY A 194 -1.84 26.87 -55.25
CA GLY A 194 -2.38 27.71 -56.31
C GLY A 194 -3.12 26.85 -57.33
N SER A 195 -4.43 27.08 -57.46
CA SER A 195 -5.22 26.59 -58.57
C SER A 195 -4.79 27.28 -59.86
N SER A 196 -4.13 26.57 -60.76
CA SER A 196 -4.11 26.94 -62.18
C SER A 196 -3.85 25.71 -63.04
N GLY A 197 -4.75 25.50 -64.01
CA GLY A 197 -4.45 24.66 -65.17
C GLY A 197 -5.43 23.52 -65.42
N TYR A 198 -6.43 23.79 -66.27
CA TYR A 198 -7.11 22.78 -67.06
C TYR A 198 -6.09 21.95 -67.87
N GLY A 199 -6.26 20.62 -67.91
CA GLY A 199 -5.50 19.75 -68.81
C GLY A 199 -6.08 18.34 -68.80
N SER A 200 -6.60 17.92 -69.96
CA SER A 200 -7.35 16.68 -70.19
C SER A 200 -6.44 15.54 -70.69
N PHE A 201 -6.95 14.30 -70.61
CA PHE A 201 -6.55 13.04 -71.26
C PHE A 201 -5.36 12.22 -70.75
N GLY A 202 -5.60 10.91 -70.58
CA GLY A 202 -4.58 9.87 -70.67
C GLY A 202 -4.81 8.64 -69.79
N SER A 203 -5.65 7.70 -70.23
CA SER A 203 -5.72 6.34 -69.68
C SER A 203 -4.48 5.53 -70.08
N HIS A 204 -3.68 5.10 -69.10
CA HIS A 204 -2.79 3.94 -69.25
C HIS A 204 -2.64 3.16 -67.94
N SER A 205 -2.52 1.86 -68.14
CA SER A 205 -2.46 0.72 -67.24
C SER A 205 -1.27 0.69 -66.29
N GLY A 206 -1.54 0.27 -65.05
CA GLY A 206 -0.76 -0.70 -64.28
C GLY A 206 0.67 -0.32 -63.87
N GLU A 207 0.85 0.01 -62.59
CA GLU A 207 2.01 -0.44 -61.80
C GLU A 207 1.70 -0.34 -60.30
N SER A 208 1.95 -1.43 -59.57
CA SER A 208 1.82 -1.52 -58.11
C SER A 208 2.87 -0.64 -57.43
N ILE A 209 2.44 0.29 -56.60
CA ILE A 209 3.32 1.00 -55.65
C ILE A 209 2.81 0.75 -54.23
N ARG A 210 3.76 0.32 -53.41
CA ARG A 210 3.61 -0.13 -52.02
C ARG A 210 3.02 0.96 -51.13
N SER A 211 2.18 0.53 -50.20
CA SER A 211 1.64 1.36 -49.12
C SER A 211 2.73 1.67 -48.09
N ASP A 212 3.39 2.82 -48.20
CA ASP A 212 4.24 3.35 -47.14
C ASP A 212 3.43 4.33 -46.28
N SER A 213 3.09 3.84 -45.08
CA SER A 213 2.55 4.59 -43.95
C SER A 213 3.61 5.54 -43.38
N PRO A 214 3.33 6.85 -43.16
CA PRO A 214 4.24 7.74 -42.46
C PRO A 214 3.96 7.67 -40.96
N PHE A 215 4.18 6.51 -40.36
CA PHE A 215 4.37 6.36 -38.92
C PHE A 215 5.61 5.51 -38.68
N SER A 216 6.76 6.05 -39.07
CA SER A 216 8.06 5.53 -38.66
C SER A 216 8.76 6.53 -37.75
N SER A 217 9.10 6.03 -36.56
CA SER A 217 10.12 6.53 -35.63
C SER A 217 9.95 7.93 -35.08
N VAL A 218 9.14 8.07 -34.02
CA VAL A 218 9.53 8.99 -32.95
C VAL A 218 10.61 8.26 -32.14
N ASP A 219 11.82 8.80 -32.16
CA ASP A 219 12.99 8.22 -31.54
C ASP A 219 12.77 8.05 -30.02
N SER A 220 12.96 6.82 -29.54
CA SER A 220 12.74 6.43 -28.14
C SER A 220 13.67 7.19 -27.17
N SER A 221 14.72 7.83 -27.70
CA SER A 221 15.65 8.67 -26.96
C SER A 221 15.04 9.99 -26.46
N ASP A 222 14.00 10.53 -27.11
CA ASP A 222 13.37 11.80 -26.73
C ASP A 222 12.28 11.65 -25.65
N LEU A 223 11.64 10.48 -25.56
CA LEU A 223 10.74 10.14 -24.45
C LEU A 223 11.52 9.90 -23.15
N GLN A 224 12.72 9.30 -23.24
CA GLN A 224 13.59 9.04 -22.09
C GLN A 224 14.13 10.34 -21.46
N LYS A 225 14.53 11.31 -22.29
CA LYS A 225 14.99 12.63 -21.82
C LYS A 225 13.89 13.42 -21.10
N ARG A 226 12.64 13.25 -21.51
CA ARG A 226 11.47 13.93 -20.92
C ARG A 226 11.01 13.31 -19.59
N CYS A 227 11.23 12.01 -19.39
CA CYS A 227 10.97 11.35 -18.10
C CYS A 227 12.02 11.72 -17.04
N ASN A 228 13.29 11.85 -17.41
CA ASN A 228 14.36 12.21 -16.47
C ASN A 228 14.25 13.65 -15.93
N SER A 229 13.63 14.58 -16.68
CA SER A 229 13.43 15.95 -16.20
C SER A 229 12.23 16.12 -15.25
N MET A 230 11.43 15.07 -15.03
CA MET A 230 10.24 15.09 -14.16
C MET A 230 10.42 14.32 -12.85
N GLY A 231 11.60 13.75 -12.59
CA GLY A 231 11.92 13.12 -11.29
C GLY A 231 11.02 11.94 -10.90
N LEU A 232 10.43 11.24 -11.87
CA LEU A 232 9.62 10.05 -11.60
C LEU A 232 10.49 8.78 -11.73
N PRO A 233 10.47 7.86 -10.75
CA PRO A 233 11.21 6.61 -10.88
C PRO A 233 10.50 5.67 -11.87
N SER A 234 11.30 5.05 -12.75
CA SER A 234 10.89 4.07 -13.77
C SER A 234 10.30 2.80 -13.14
N PRO A 235 9.20 2.23 -13.67
CA PRO A 235 8.75 0.89 -13.31
C PRO A 235 9.48 -0.15 -14.18
N TYR A 236 9.78 -1.33 -13.59
CA TYR A 236 10.39 -2.54 -14.16
C TYR A 236 11.92 -2.69 -14.09
N MET A 237 12.33 -3.54 -13.14
CA MET A 237 13.30 -4.67 -13.15
C MET A 237 13.29 -5.16 -11.69
N SER A 238 13.30 -6.43 -11.29
CA SER A 238 13.23 -7.78 -11.86
C SER A 238 13.00 -8.68 -10.63
N GLY A 239 12.44 -9.88 -10.81
CA GLY A 239 12.19 -10.82 -9.72
C GLY A 239 13.44 -11.16 -8.92
N ASP A 240 13.25 -11.37 -7.62
CA ASP A 240 14.15 -12.14 -6.78
C ASP A 240 13.23 -13.05 -5.95
N GLU A 241 13.13 -14.31 -6.36
CA GLU A 241 12.57 -15.39 -5.55
C GLU A 241 13.49 -15.55 -4.34
N ARG A 242 13.04 -15.12 -3.15
CA ARG A 242 13.73 -15.41 -1.90
C ARG A 242 12.72 -15.99 -0.91
N SER A 243 13.23 -16.95 -0.16
CA SER A 243 12.52 -17.80 0.79
C SER A 243 12.05 -16.97 1.99
N ASP A 244 10.77 -16.63 2.04
CA ASP A 244 10.19 -15.80 3.10
C ASP A 244 9.61 -16.68 4.22
N THR A 245 10.47 -17.13 5.13
CA THR A 245 10.03 -17.52 6.48
C THR A 245 9.78 -16.25 7.29
N MET A 246 8.62 -16.09 7.95
CA MET A 246 8.29 -14.87 8.70
C MET A 246 8.01 -15.16 10.17
N SER A 247 8.29 -14.21 11.07
CA SER A 247 7.94 -14.28 12.48
C SER A 247 6.87 -13.24 12.80
N VAL A 248 5.78 -13.71 13.39
CA VAL A 248 4.61 -12.95 13.84
C VAL A 248 4.70 -12.81 15.36
N ARG A 249 4.67 -11.60 15.89
CA ARG A 249 4.70 -11.34 17.35
C ARG A 249 3.43 -10.66 17.83
N SER A 250 2.98 -11.01 19.04
CA SER A 250 1.82 -10.40 19.69
C SER A 250 2.28 -9.65 20.95
N SER A 251 1.80 -8.41 21.16
CA SER A 251 2.06 -7.61 22.37
C SER A 251 0.79 -7.50 23.21
N ALA A 252 0.95 -7.63 24.53
CA ALA A 252 0.00 -7.25 25.57
C ALA A 252 0.59 -6.03 26.26
N TYR A 253 -0.27 -5.07 26.58
CA TYR A 253 0.12 -3.89 27.33
C TYR A 253 -0.17 -4.15 28.80
N SER A 254 0.86 -4.17 29.65
CA SER A 254 0.69 -4.07 31.09
C SER A 254 0.41 -2.61 31.42
N SER A 255 -0.84 -2.28 31.77
CA SER A 255 -1.13 -0.97 32.37
C SER A 255 -0.78 -1.02 33.85
N ASP A 256 0.44 -0.65 34.20
CA ASP A 256 0.70 -0.20 35.56
C ASP A 256 0.10 1.21 35.73
N MET A 257 -0.70 1.37 36.79
CA MET A 257 -1.30 2.61 37.33
C MET A 257 -2.66 3.04 36.77
N ALA A 258 -3.75 2.53 37.36
CA ALA A 258 -4.60 3.26 38.31
C ALA A 258 -5.83 2.42 38.66
N GLU A 259 -6.05 2.19 39.96
CA GLU A 259 -7.32 1.67 40.49
C GLU A 259 -8.49 2.56 40.05
N SER A 260 -9.37 2.00 39.24
CA SER A 260 -10.79 2.35 39.26
C SER A 260 -11.56 1.15 38.74
N GLU A 261 -12.12 0.39 39.67
CA GLU A 261 -13.17 -0.60 39.42
C GLU A 261 -14.34 0.10 38.72
N GLU A 262 -14.56 -0.17 37.44
CA GLU A 262 -15.89 -0.09 36.85
C GLU A 262 -16.17 -1.40 36.11
N ASP A 263 -17.10 -2.16 36.69
CA ASP A 263 -17.72 -3.37 36.14
C ASP A 263 -18.19 -3.13 34.70
N CYS A 264 -17.69 -3.93 33.76
CA CYS A 264 -18.26 -4.01 32.41
C CYS A 264 -19.50 -4.92 32.43
N SER A 265 -20.66 -4.33 32.14
CA SER A 265 -21.88 -5.02 31.67
C SER A 265 -22.10 -4.80 30.19
#